data_AF-F9RFJ3-F1
#
_entry.id   AF-F9RFJ3-F1
#
_cell.length_a   1.000
_cell.length_b   1.000
_cell.length_c   1.000
_cell.angle_alpha   90.00
_cell.angle_beta   90.00
_cell.angle_gamma   90.00
#
_symmetry.space_group_name_H-M   'P 1'
#
loop_
_entity.id
_entity.type
_entity.pdbx_description
1 polymer ?
#
loop_
_entity_poly.entity_id
_entity_poly.type
_entity_poly.pdbx_seq_one_letter_code
_entity_poly.pdbx_strand_id
1 'polypeptide(L)'
;MLFSTLQFFIATLLAVICARVIGFSEGDIPLLAMVAPVLWFIPQRGFASAVFLVSVLAYGLTLPHQPITLSVSVWILFPLMMVAFSRRSHFWVVFVAALIVITLQVGIMVTQNAGKLEGDAALTAIQTVAVVMIWWSMSHWKPIKQHRWWALLLLLPLWITQMAYAVLFALAVIGIVGALENLSKLKDFRWGKLLCWTLPTVAFAALVISPHVEVPNPVFVVWLCLLGTAWITDYILQSVEYNEEI
;
A
#
# COMPACT_ATOMS: atom_id res chain seq x y z
N MET A 1 11.49 15.29 -18.26
CA MET A 1 10.05 15.14 -17.95
C MET A 1 9.41 13.91 -18.59
N LEU A 2 9.54 13.66 -19.91
CA LEU A 2 8.91 12.50 -20.58
C LEU A 2 9.29 11.12 -19.98
N PHE A 3 10.57 10.94 -19.62
CA PHE A 3 11.03 9.69 -19.00
C PHE A 3 10.39 9.46 -17.61
N SER A 4 10.30 10.51 -16.79
CA SER A 4 9.71 10.45 -15.45
C SER A 4 8.20 10.20 -15.51
N THR A 5 7.48 10.83 -16.44
CA THR A 5 6.06 10.56 -16.67
C THR A 5 5.84 9.12 -17.11
N LEU A 6 6.70 8.59 -17.98
CA LEU A 6 6.60 7.20 -18.45
C LEU A 6 6.85 6.22 -17.31
N GLN A 7 7.86 6.44 -16.47
CA GLN A 7 8.09 5.64 -15.26
C GLN A 7 6.91 5.67 -14.29
N PHE A 8 6.27 6.82 -14.14
CA PHE A 8 5.07 6.95 -13.33
C PHE A 8 3.91 6.11 -13.89
N PHE A 9 3.64 6.18 -15.20
CA PHE A 9 2.64 5.34 -15.86
C PHE A 9 2.95 3.84 -15.78
N ILE A 10 4.22 3.46 -15.87
CA ILE A 10 4.62 2.07 -15.65
C ILE A 10 4.29 1.63 -14.23
N ALA A 11 4.65 2.44 -13.22
CA ALA A 11 4.38 2.09 -11.82
C ALA A 11 2.87 1.96 -11.54
N THR A 12 2.05 2.84 -12.10
CA THR A 12 0.59 2.74 -11.96
C THR A 12 0.01 1.53 -12.67
N LEU A 13 0.48 1.21 -13.89
CA LEU A 13 0.08 0.00 -14.60
C LEU A 13 0.49 -1.27 -13.83
N LEU A 14 1.70 -1.30 -13.29
CA LEU A 14 2.15 -2.42 -12.46
C LEU A 14 1.31 -2.57 -11.19
N ALA A 15 0.83 -1.47 -10.58
CA ALA A 15 -0.09 -1.54 -9.45
C ALA A 15 -1.46 -2.13 -9.83
N VAL A 16 -1.97 -1.80 -11.02
CA VAL A 16 -3.17 -2.45 -11.58
C VAL A 16 -2.93 -3.94 -11.77
N ILE A 17 -1.78 -4.33 -12.33
CA ILE A 17 -1.42 -5.74 -12.51
C ILE A 17 -1.34 -6.45 -11.15
N CYS A 18 -0.69 -5.88 -10.14
CA CYS A 18 -0.64 -6.45 -8.79
C CYS A 18 -2.06 -6.69 -8.24
N ALA A 19 -2.94 -5.69 -8.30
CA ALA A 19 -4.30 -5.82 -7.81
C ALA A 19 -5.07 -6.92 -8.54
N ARG A 20 -4.97 -6.96 -9.88
CA ARG A 20 -5.65 -7.99 -10.69
C ARG A 20 -5.10 -9.37 -10.44
N VAL A 21 -3.78 -9.51 -10.26
CA VAL A 21 -3.12 -10.77 -9.94
C VAL A 21 -3.60 -11.30 -8.59
N ILE A 22 -3.62 -10.46 -7.55
CA ILE A 22 -4.18 -10.85 -6.24
C ILE A 22 -5.65 -11.25 -6.40
N GLY A 23 -6.43 -10.50 -7.17
CA GLY A 23 -7.84 -10.78 -7.48
C GLY A 23 -8.07 -12.15 -8.12
N PHE A 24 -7.27 -12.50 -9.14
CA PHE A 24 -7.36 -13.79 -9.83
C PHE A 24 -6.79 -14.96 -9.04
N SER A 25 -5.84 -14.72 -8.14
CA SER A 25 -5.27 -15.76 -7.29
C SER A 25 -6.06 -15.99 -6.00
N GLU A 26 -7.21 -15.33 -5.80
CA GLU A 26 -8.00 -15.38 -4.56
C GLU A 26 -7.17 -15.12 -3.28
N GLY A 27 -6.09 -14.33 -3.38
CA GLY A 27 -5.17 -14.08 -2.27
C GLY A 27 -4.20 -15.23 -1.95
N ASP A 28 -4.23 -16.34 -2.68
CA ASP A 28 -3.27 -17.45 -2.61
C ASP A 28 -1.94 -17.09 -3.29
N ILE A 29 -1.32 -16.03 -2.78
CA ILE A 29 0.03 -15.63 -3.17
C ILE A 29 0.99 -16.20 -2.13
N PRO A 30 1.90 -17.11 -2.52
CA PRO A 30 2.92 -17.64 -1.64
C PRO A 30 3.68 -16.52 -0.96
N LEU A 31 3.90 -16.67 0.34
CA LEU A 31 4.63 -15.70 1.15
C LEU A 31 6.04 -15.39 0.59
N LEU A 32 6.64 -16.34 -0.13
CA LEU A 32 7.90 -16.14 -0.85
C LEU A 32 7.83 -15.01 -1.90
N ALA A 33 6.71 -14.87 -2.61
CA ALA A 33 6.50 -13.80 -3.60
C ALA A 33 6.35 -12.41 -2.96
N MET A 34 5.91 -12.35 -1.70
CA MET A 34 5.87 -11.11 -0.90
C MET A 34 7.26 -10.75 -0.36
N VAL A 35 8.06 -11.75 0.02
CA VAL A 35 9.39 -11.55 0.62
C VAL A 35 10.46 -11.22 -0.42
N ALA A 36 10.40 -11.77 -1.64
CA ALA A 36 11.42 -11.53 -2.65
C ALA A 36 11.61 -10.04 -3.00
N PRO A 37 10.55 -9.24 -3.24
CA PRO A 37 10.67 -7.80 -3.44
C PRO A 37 11.25 -7.08 -2.22
N VAL A 38 10.85 -7.51 -1.02
CA VAL A 38 11.36 -6.96 0.25
C VAL A 38 12.86 -7.19 0.39
N LEU A 39 13.36 -8.38 0.07
CA LEU A 39 14.79 -8.70 0.15
C LEU A 39 15.62 -8.04 -0.96
N TRP A 40 15.02 -7.80 -2.12
CA TRP A 40 15.65 -7.05 -3.21
C TRP A 40 15.83 -5.57 -2.83
N PHE A 41 14.85 -5.02 -2.11
CA PHE A 41 14.79 -3.62 -1.70
C PHE A 41 15.49 -3.31 -0.37
N ILE A 42 15.43 -4.16 0.66
CA ILE A 42 16.00 -3.81 1.97
C ILE A 42 17.54 -3.82 1.91
N PRO A 43 18.24 -2.70 2.19
CA PRO A 43 19.70 -2.67 2.04
C PRO A 43 20.47 -2.70 3.35
N GLN A 44 19.86 -2.32 4.47
CA GLN A 44 20.59 -2.05 5.71
C GLN A 44 19.99 -2.83 6.87
N ARG A 45 20.84 -3.35 7.76
CA ARG A 45 20.42 -3.93 9.05
C ARG A 45 20.03 -2.77 9.98
N GLY A 46 18.78 -2.32 9.91
CA GLY A 46 18.24 -1.29 10.78
C GLY A 46 16.94 -1.73 11.45
N PHE A 47 16.55 -1.04 12.51
CA PHE A 47 15.28 -1.31 13.18
C PHE A 47 14.08 -1.13 12.22
N ALA A 48 14.05 -0.03 11.45
CA ALA A 48 12.99 0.22 10.46
C ALA A 48 12.89 -0.87 9.37
N SER A 49 14.02 -1.42 8.91
CA SER A 49 13.98 -2.53 7.95
C SER A 49 13.47 -3.83 8.55
N ALA A 50 13.76 -4.10 9.83
CA ALA A 50 13.22 -5.26 10.52
C ALA A 50 11.71 -5.11 10.71
N VAL A 51 11.25 -3.92 11.12
CA VAL A 51 9.83 -3.60 11.22
C VAL A 51 9.14 -3.75 9.87
N PHE A 52 9.73 -3.25 8.77
CA PHE A 52 9.17 -3.43 7.43
C PHE A 52 9.01 -4.89 7.06
N LEU A 53 10.05 -5.71 7.27
CA LEU A 53 10.02 -7.14 6.94
C LEU A 53 8.97 -7.89 7.76
N VAL A 54 8.94 -7.67 9.08
CA VAL A 54 7.93 -8.30 9.96
C VAL A 54 6.52 -7.86 9.57
N SER A 55 6.33 -6.60 9.20
CA SER A 55 5.00 -6.09 8.83
C SER A 55 4.52 -6.62 7.48
N VAL A 56 5.40 -6.73 6.48
CA VAL A 56 5.05 -7.36 5.20
C VAL A 56 4.78 -8.85 5.38
N LEU A 57 5.53 -9.54 6.25
CA LEU A 57 5.25 -10.94 6.59
C LEU A 57 3.89 -11.10 7.28
N ALA A 58 3.60 -10.28 8.28
CA ALA A 58 2.31 -10.29 8.98
C ALA A 58 1.16 -10.04 8.00
N TYR A 59 1.29 -9.03 7.13
CA TYR A 59 0.31 -8.77 6.08
C TYR A 59 0.16 -9.96 5.11
N GLY A 60 1.27 -10.53 4.64
CA GLY A 60 1.26 -11.68 3.73
C GLY A 60 0.63 -12.94 4.33
N LEU A 61 0.79 -13.19 5.64
CA LEU A 61 0.17 -14.33 6.32
C LEU A 61 -1.35 -14.18 6.48
N THR A 62 -1.84 -12.95 6.58
CA THR A 62 -3.29 -12.68 6.70
C THR A 62 -4.03 -12.74 5.36
N LEU A 63 -3.32 -12.58 4.24
CA LEU A 63 -3.89 -12.45 2.90
C LEU A 63 -4.78 -13.61 2.45
N PRO A 64 -4.41 -14.89 2.68
CA PRO A 64 -5.25 -16.03 2.32
C PRO A 64 -6.52 -16.18 3.18
N HIS A 65 -6.60 -15.45 4.29
CA HIS A 65 -7.65 -15.59 5.31
C HIS A 65 -8.59 -14.37 5.35
N GLN A 66 -8.42 -13.43 4.41
CA GLN A 66 -9.17 -12.18 4.34
C GLN A 66 -9.63 -11.94 2.91
N PRO A 67 -10.83 -11.36 2.70
CA PRO A 67 -11.23 -10.89 1.39
C PRO A 67 -10.18 -9.94 0.80
N ILE A 68 -9.87 -10.15 -0.48
CA ILE A 68 -8.87 -9.36 -1.20
C ILE A 68 -9.27 -7.88 -1.24
N THR A 69 -10.57 -7.62 -1.40
CA THR A 69 -11.14 -6.27 -1.45
C THR A 69 -10.86 -5.53 -0.14
N LEU A 70 -11.01 -6.19 1.01
CA LEU A 70 -10.62 -5.66 2.31
C LEU A 70 -9.11 -5.43 2.38
N SER A 71 -8.31 -6.45 2.09
CA SER A 71 -6.84 -6.39 2.19
C SER A 71 -6.25 -5.24 1.37
N VAL A 72 -6.67 -5.10 0.11
CA VAL A 72 -6.20 -4.04 -0.79
C VAL A 72 -6.74 -2.67 -0.38
N SER A 73 -7.98 -2.57 0.12
CA SER A 73 -8.55 -1.29 0.56
C SER A 73 -7.77 -0.65 1.70
N VAL A 74 -7.20 -1.45 2.62
CA VAL A 74 -6.46 -0.95 3.80
C VAL A 74 -5.23 -0.12 3.37
N TRP A 75 -4.68 -0.36 2.18
CA TRP A 75 -3.56 0.43 1.66
C TRP A 75 -3.90 1.91 1.43
N ILE A 76 -5.19 2.30 1.41
CA ILE A 76 -5.58 3.72 1.37
C ILE A 76 -5.10 4.50 2.61
N LEU A 77 -4.70 3.80 3.68
CA LEU A 77 -4.05 4.43 4.82
C LEU A 77 -2.70 5.07 4.46
N PHE A 78 -2.02 4.62 3.40
CA PHE A 78 -0.75 5.22 2.95
C PHE A 78 -0.85 6.72 2.66
N PRO A 79 -1.71 7.18 1.73
CA PRO A 79 -1.86 8.60 1.47
C PRO A 79 -2.40 9.35 2.70
N LEU A 80 -3.32 8.76 3.47
CA LEU A 80 -3.84 9.40 4.68
C LEU A 80 -2.73 9.67 5.71
N MET A 81 -1.88 8.69 5.99
CA MET A 81 -0.76 8.82 6.91
C MET A 81 0.29 9.80 6.38
N MET A 82 0.55 9.80 5.07
CA MET A 82 1.44 10.78 4.43
C MET A 82 0.96 12.22 4.65
N VAL A 83 -0.35 12.46 4.59
CA VAL A 83 -0.92 13.79 4.79
C VAL A 83 -0.95 14.14 6.28
N ALA A 84 -1.47 13.25 7.11
CA ALA A 84 -1.65 13.45 8.54
C ALA A 84 -0.32 13.68 9.27
N PHE A 85 0.78 13.04 8.83
CA PHE A 85 2.12 13.23 9.40
C PHE A 85 3.02 14.13 8.54
N SER A 86 2.45 14.91 7.63
CA SER A 86 3.22 15.89 6.87
C SER A 86 3.77 17.00 7.77
N ARG A 87 4.85 17.67 7.33
CA ARG A 87 5.48 18.77 8.08
C ARG A 87 4.52 19.92 8.45
N ARG A 88 3.44 20.06 7.68
CA ARG A 88 2.40 21.10 7.82
C ARG A 88 1.29 20.70 8.79
N SER A 89 1.25 19.43 9.16
CA SER A 89 0.24 18.91 10.06
C SER A 89 0.55 19.29 11.51
N HIS A 90 -0.51 19.41 12.30
CA HIS A 90 -0.44 19.64 13.73
C HIS A 90 -1.22 18.55 14.47
N PHE A 91 -1.06 18.50 15.79
CA PHE A 91 -1.57 17.41 16.62
C PHE A 91 -3.08 17.13 16.41
N TRP A 92 -3.92 18.16 16.29
CA TRP A 92 -5.36 17.99 16.10
C TRP A 92 -5.74 17.31 14.80
N VAL A 93 -5.03 17.59 13.70
CA VAL A 93 -5.25 16.92 12.42
C VAL A 93 -4.95 15.43 12.53
N VAL A 94 -3.82 15.08 13.16
CA VAL A 94 -3.45 13.68 13.42
C VAL A 94 -4.51 12.99 14.29
N PHE A 95 -4.95 13.66 15.35
CA PHE A 95 -5.93 13.11 16.29
C PHE A 95 -7.28 12.84 15.61
N VAL A 96 -7.81 13.81 14.85
CA VAL A 96 -9.08 13.66 14.11
C VAL A 96 -8.96 12.57 13.05
N ALA A 97 -7.87 12.55 12.27
CA ALA A 97 -7.63 11.50 11.28
C ALA A 97 -7.57 10.11 11.92
N ALA A 98 -6.90 9.98 13.07
CA ALA A 98 -6.83 8.72 13.81
C ALA A 98 -8.22 8.27 14.31
N LEU A 99 -9.03 9.19 14.85
CA LEU A 99 -10.40 8.87 15.27
C LEU A 99 -11.27 8.39 14.09
N ILE A 100 -11.16 9.03 12.93
CA ILE A 100 -11.87 8.61 11.71
C ILE A 100 -11.45 7.20 11.31
N VAL A 101 -10.14 6.94 11.23
CA VAL A 101 -9.61 5.61 10.87
C VAL A 101 -10.09 4.55 11.85
N ILE A 102 -9.94 4.78 13.16
CA ILE A 102 -10.36 3.83 14.19
C ILE A 102 -11.85 3.55 14.08
N THR A 103 -12.69 4.58 13.94
CA THR A 103 -14.14 4.43 13.84
C THR A 103 -14.54 3.60 12.62
N LEU A 104 -13.95 3.89 11.46
CA LEU A 104 -14.25 3.16 10.22
C LEU A 104 -13.76 1.71 10.28
N GLN A 105 -12.56 1.46 10.81
CA GLN A 105 -12.00 0.12 10.95
C GLN A 105 -12.79 -0.72 11.97
N VAL A 106 -13.19 -0.13 13.10
CA VAL A 106 -14.10 -0.78 14.06
C VAL A 106 -15.45 -1.09 13.41
N GLY A 107 -15.98 -0.19 12.57
CA GLY A 107 -17.20 -0.44 11.80
C GLY A 107 -17.08 -1.69 10.90
N ILE A 108 -15.96 -1.86 10.21
CA ILE A 108 -15.67 -3.07 9.43
C ILE A 108 -15.60 -4.30 10.35
N MET A 109 -14.83 -4.23 11.45
CA MET A 109 -14.68 -5.36 12.37
C MET A 109 -16.01 -5.79 13.01
N VAL A 110 -16.88 -4.84 13.37
CA VAL A 110 -18.21 -5.14 13.92
C VAL A 110 -19.10 -5.80 12.86
N THR A 111 -19.03 -5.37 11.60
CA THR A 111 -19.79 -5.99 10.51
C THR A 111 -19.30 -7.41 10.17
N GLN A 112 -18.00 -7.65 10.29
CA GLN A 112 -17.41 -9.00 10.18
C GLN A 112 -17.88 -9.91 11.33
N ASN A 113 -17.77 -9.45 12.58
CA ASN A 113 -18.23 -10.21 13.75
C ASN A 113 -19.75 -10.49 13.72
N ALA A 114 -20.54 -9.61 13.09
CA ALA A 114 -21.96 -9.81 12.89
C ALA A 114 -22.29 -10.79 11.74
N GLY A 115 -21.28 -11.34 11.05
CA GLY A 115 -21.45 -12.23 9.90
C GLY A 115 -22.02 -11.55 8.65
N LYS A 116 -21.99 -10.21 8.58
CA LYS A 116 -22.50 -9.42 7.46
C LYS A 116 -21.43 -9.07 6.43
N LEU A 117 -20.17 -9.34 6.75
CA LEU A 117 -19.01 -9.11 5.91
C LEU A 117 -18.03 -10.26 6.10
N GLU A 118 -17.46 -10.76 5.01
CA GLU A 118 -16.49 -11.85 5.07
C GLU A 118 -15.16 -11.42 5.72
N GLY A 119 -14.41 -12.41 6.19
CA GLY A 119 -13.15 -12.23 6.90
C GLY A 119 -13.31 -12.20 8.42
N ASP A 120 -12.17 -11.97 9.08
CA ASP A 120 -12.02 -12.02 10.53
C ASP A 120 -11.58 -10.65 11.08
N ALA A 121 -12.30 -10.14 12.08
CA ALA A 121 -12.02 -8.83 12.67
C ALA A 121 -10.59 -8.70 13.23
N ALA A 122 -10.04 -9.75 13.84
CA ALA A 122 -8.67 -9.73 14.37
C ALA A 122 -7.64 -9.66 13.24
N LEU A 123 -7.87 -10.38 12.13
CA LEU A 123 -7.00 -10.32 10.96
C LEU A 123 -7.05 -8.94 10.29
N THR A 124 -8.23 -8.29 10.22
CA THR A 124 -8.35 -6.91 9.73
C THR A 124 -7.59 -5.93 10.63
N ALA A 125 -7.61 -6.14 11.95
CA ALA A 125 -6.81 -5.33 12.88
C ALA A 125 -5.30 -5.52 12.64
N ILE A 126 -4.86 -6.77 12.45
CA ILE A 126 -3.46 -7.09 12.14
C ILE A 126 -3.04 -6.45 10.81
N GLN A 127 -3.86 -6.53 9.76
CA GLN A 127 -3.57 -5.89 8.47
C GLN A 127 -3.47 -4.38 8.58
N THR A 128 -4.37 -3.76 9.34
CA THR A 128 -4.36 -2.30 9.59
C THR A 128 -3.06 -1.88 10.26
N VAL A 129 -2.67 -2.56 11.35
CA VAL A 129 -1.41 -2.30 12.06
C VAL A 129 -0.21 -2.57 11.14
N ALA A 130 -0.21 -3.66 10.39
CA ALA A 130 0.85 -3.99 9.46
C ALA A 130 1.04 -2.87 8.41
N VAL A 131 -0.03 -2.39 7.77
CA VAL A 131 0.04 -1.31 6.78
C VAL A 131 0.57 -0.01 7.39
N VAL A 132 0.14 0.34 8.61
CA VAL A 132 0.67 1.50 9.34
C VAL A 132 2.18 1.36 9.61
N MET A 133 2.63 0.17 10.01
CA MET A 133 4.05 -0.10 10.29
C MET A 133 4.90 -0.18 9.02
N ILE A 134 4.35 -0.67 7.91
CA ILE A 134 4.97 -0.62 6.58
C ILE A 134 5.15 0.85 6.17
N TRP A 135 4.11 1.68 6.31
CA TRP A 135 4.21 3.12 6.03
C TRP A 135 5.26 3.80 6.89
N TRP A 136 5.26 3.55 8.21
CA TRP A 136 6.23 4.13 9.14
C TRP A 136 7.67 3.74 8.77
N SER A 137 7.88 2.50 8.36
CA SER A 137 9.20 2.03 7.95
C SER A 137 9.66 2.67 6.63
N MET A 138 8.73 2.87 5.69
CA MET A 138 9.01 3.56 4.42
C MET A 138 9.24 5.06 4.60
N SER A 139 8.59 5.73 5.55
CA SER A 139 8.81 7.16 5.79
C SER A 139 10.19 7.47 6.40
N HIS A 140 10.80 6.50 7.09
CA HIS A 140 12.16 6.59 7.61
C HIS A 140 13.22 5.99 6.67
N TRP A 141 12.83 5.62 5.45
CA TRP A 141 13.71 4.98 4.49
C TRP A 141 14.77 5.95 3.93
N LYS A 142 15.96 5.42 3.66
CA LYS A 142 17.06 6.10 2.96
C LYS A 142 17.36 5.37 1.65
N PRO A 143 17.50 6.09 0.52
CA PRO A 143 17.76 5.48 -0.78
C PRO A 143 19.06 4.70 -0.80
N ILE A 144 19.08 3.70 -1.68
CA ILE A 144 19.99 2.57 -1.62
C ILE A 144 21.12 2.80 -2.62
N LYS A 145 22.33 2.33 -2.29
CA LYS A 145 23.47 2.34 -3.22
C LYS A 145 23.57 1.07 -4.07
N GLN A 146 23.16 -0.09 -3.56
CA GLN A 146 23.24 -1.38 -4.25
C GLN A 146 22.04 -2.28 -3.95
N HIS A 147 21.47 -2.90 -4.99
CA HIS A 147 20.40 -3.88 -4.90
C HIS A 147 20.95 -5.30 -4.76
N ARG A 148 20.22 -6.16 -4.05
CA ARG A 148 20.56 -7.59 -3.88
C ARG A 148 19.91 -8.42 -4.98
N TRP A 149 20.55 -8.46 -6.14
CA TRP A 149 20.08 -9.22 -7.31
C TRP A 149 19.87 -10.72 -7.02
N TRP A 150 20.54 -11.28 -6.02
CA TRP A 150 20.32 -12.65 -5.56
C TRP A 150 18.87 -12.89 -5.06
N ALA A 151 18.14 -11.85 -4.62
CA ALA A 151 16.73 -12.01 -4.24
C ALA A 151 15.84 -12.48 -5.41
N LEU A 152 16.23 -12.21 -6.67
CA LEU A 152 15.50 -12.72 -7.83
C LEU A 152 15.62 -14.24 -8.00
N LEU A 153 16.67 -14.87 -7.46
CA LEU A 153 16.77 -16.34 -7.46
C LEU A 153 15.65 -17.00 -6.66
N LEU A 154 15.08 -16.30 -5.67
CA LEU A 154 13.92 -16.77 -4.91
C LEU A 154 12.65 -16.90 -5.77
N LEU A 155 12.64 -16.33 -6.98
CA LEU A 155 11.55 -16.49 -7.93
C LEU A 155 11.67 -17.78 -8.76
N LEU A 156 12.86 -18.40 -8.85
CA LEU A 156 13.04 -19.64 -9.63
C LEU A 156 12.20 -20.81 -9.08
N PRO A 157 12.14 -21.07 -7.76
CA PRO A 157 11.26 -22.11 -7.23
C PRO A 157 9.80 -21.88 -7.62
N LEU A 158 9.31 -20.64 -7.50
CA LEU A 158 7.93 -20.27 -7.85
C LEU A 158 7.65 -20.49 -9.35
N TRP A 159 8.63 -20.21 -10.21
CA TRP A 159 8.52 -20.44 -11.63
C TRP A 159 8.48 -21.94 -11.96
N ILE A 160 9.35 -22.74 -11.33
CA ILE A 160 9.41 -24.19 -11.52
C ILE A 160 8.11 -24.85 -11.05
N THR A 161 7.51 -24.35 -9.97
CA THR A 161 6.22 -24.83 -9.45
C THR A 161 5.01 -24.27 -10.21
N GLN A 162 5.21 -23.63 -11.38
CA GLN A 162 4.14 -23.08 -12.23
C GLN A 162 3.25 -22.02 -11.54
N MET A 163 3.76 -21.35 -10.51
CA MET A 163 3.05 -20.28 -9.80
C MET A 163 3.25 -18.93 -10.52
N ALA A 164 2.77 -18.84 -11.76
CA ALA A 164 2.98 -17.69 -12.64
C ALA A 164 2.46 -16.38 -12.03
N TYR A 165 1.30 -16.42 -11.36
CA TYR A 165 0.72 -15.27 -10.66
C TYR A 165 1.64 -14.74 -9.54
N ALA A 166 2.24 -15.65 -8.76
CA ALA A 166 3.16 -15.28 -7.69
C ALA A 166 4.43 -14.59 -8.22
N VAL A 167 4.99 -15.12 -9.33
CA VAL A 167 6.16 -14.52 -9.98
C VAL A 167 5.81 -13.16 -10.59
N LEU A 168 4.67 -13.04 -11.27
CA LEU A 168 4.21 -11.79 -11.85
C LEU A 168 3.98 -10.72 -10.78
N PHE A 169 3.36 -11.09 -9.66
CA PHE A 169 3.18 -10.20 -8.51
C PHE A 169 4.53 -9.68 -7.99
N ALA A 170 5.47 -10.58 -7.71
CA ALA A 170 6.78 -10.20 -7.17
C ALA A 170 7.54 -9.26 -8.12
N LEU A 171 7.56 -9.58 -9.42
CA LEU A 171 8.21 -8.74 -10.43
C LEU A 171 7.53 -7.38 -10.58
N ALA A 172 6.20 -7.33 -10.51
CA ALA A 172 5.46 -6.08 -10.56
C ALA A 172 5.77 -5.19 -9.35
N VAL A 173 5.85 -5.75 -8.13
CA VAL A 173 6.27 -5.01 -6.93
C VAL A 173 7.72 -4.52 -7.06
N ILE A 174 8.65 -5.37 -7.52
CA ILE A 174 10.04 -4.96 -7.78
C ILE A 174 10.10 -3.80 -8.78
N GLY A 175 9.30 -3.87 -9.85
CA GLY A 175 9.21 -2.81 -10.86
C GLY A 175 8.64 -1.50 -10.29
N ILE A 176 7.59 -1.55 -9.48
CA ILE A 176 7.03 -0.37 -8.78
C ILE A 176 8.08 0.26 -7.89
N VAL A 177 8.77 -0.53 -7.08
CA VAL A 177 9.80 -0.06 -6.15
C VAL A 177 10.99 0.54 -6.90
N GLY A 178 11.45 -0.10 -7.98
CA GLY A 178 12.52 0.44 -8.83
C GLY A 178 12.12 1.76 -9.51
N ALA A 179 10.88 1.87 -9.98
CA ALA A 179 10.35 3.12 -10.54
C ALA A 179 10.27 4.22 -9.46
N LEU A 180 9.76 3.89 -8.27
CA LEU A 180 9.68 4.81 -7.13
C LEU A 180 11.08 5.32 -6.73
N GLU A 181 12.08 4.44 -6.64
CA GLU A 181 13.43 4.84 -6.30
C GLU A 181 14.04 5.78 -7.34
N ASN A 182 13.92 5.44 -8.62
CA ASN A 182 14.43 6.28 -9.72
C ASN A 182 13.74 7.66 -9.74
N LEU A 183 12.42 7.69 -9.56
CA LEU A 183 11.66 8.93 -9.52
C LEU A 183 11.95 9.77 -8.27
N SER A 184 12.22 9.13 -7.13
CA SER A 184 12.57 9.83 -5.88
C SER A 184 13.94 10.52 -5.93
N LYS A 185 14.86 10.05 -6.78
CA LYS A 185 16.17 10.67 -7.00
C LYS A 185 16.08 11.96 -7.81
N LEU A 186 15.00 12.16 -8.57
CA LEU A 186 14.78 13.36 -9.36
C LEU A 186 14.27 14.49 -8.47
N LYS A 187 14.97 15.63 -8.47
CA LYS A 187 14.62 16.79 -7.64
C LYS A 187 13.56 17.70 -8.26
N ASP A 188 13.24 17.49 -9.53
CA ASP A 188 12.40 18.41 -10.31
C ASP A 188 10.93 18.43 -9.85
N PHE A 189 10.44 17.33 -9.27
CA PHE A 189 9.04 17.20 -8.88
C PHE A 189 8.86 16.22 -7.72
N ARG A 190 7.77 16.38 -6.95
CA ARG A 190 7.42 15.54 -5.79
C ARG A 190 6.82 14.19 -6.19
N TRP A 191 7.51 13.44 -7.07
CA TRP A 191 7.04 12.15 -7.60
C TRP A 191 6.71 11.12 -6.53
N GLY A 192 7.50 11.07 -5.45
CA GLY A 192 7.24 10.16 -4.32
C GLY A 192 5.91 10.45 -3.63
N LYS A 193 5.54 11.74 -3.48
CA LYS A 193 4.22 12.13 -2.95
C LYS A 193 3.12 11.64 -3.89
N LEU A 194 3.25 11.94 -5.18
CA LEU A 194 2.28 11.54 -6.21
C LEU A 194 2.04 10.03 -6.25
N LEU A 195 3.11 9.22 -6.24
CA LEU A 195 3.02 7.75 -6.27
C LEU A 195 2.36 7.15 -5.03
N CYS A 196 2.65 7.69 -3.84
CA CYS A 196 2.01 7.23 -2.59
C CYS A 196 0.49 7.44 -2.62
N TRP A 197 0.03 8.48 -3.32
CA TRP A 197 -1.39 8.71 -3.57
C TRP A 197 -1.97 7.78 -4.62
N THR A 198 -1.28 7.63 -5.75
CA THR A 198 -1.85 6.97 -6.93
C THR A 198 -1.80 5.45 -6.84
N LEU A 199 -0.76 4.87 -6.25
CA LEU A 199 -0.61 3.40 -6.24
C LEU A 199 -1.74 2.71 -5.45
N PRO A 200 -2.06 3.10 -4.19
CA PRO A 200 -3.14 2.46 -3.45
C PRO A 200 -4.51 2.74 -4.04
N THR A 201 -4.72 3.93 -4.59
CA THR A 201 -6.02 4.34 -5.14
C THR A 201 -6.34 3.61 -6.44
N VAL A 202 -5.39 3.56 -7.36
CA VAL A 202 -5.54 2.87 -8.65
C VAL A 202 -5.60 1.36 -8.46
N ALA A 203 -4.83 0.79 -7.52
CA ALA A 203 -4.90 -0.64 -7.20
C ALA A 203 -6.30 -1.06 -6.75
N PHE A 204 -6.91 -0.32 -5.81
CA PHE A 204 -8.27 -0.63 -5.37
C PHE A 204 -9.32 -0.34 -6.45
N ALA A 205 -9.20 0.78 -7.19
CA ALA A 205 -10.11 1.09 -8.28
C ALA A 205 -10.12 0.01 -9.38
N ALA A 206 -8.96 -0.60 -9.66
CA ALA A 206 -8.85 -1.73 -10.58
C ALA A 206 -9.62 -2.98 -10.13
N LEU A 207 -9.77 -3.18 -8.82
CA LEU A 207 -10.63 -4.24 -8.27
C LEU A 207 -12.10 -3.88 -8.41
N VAL A 208 -12.49 -2.62 -8.15
CA VAL A 208 -13.88 -2.16 -8.24
C VAL A 208 -14.44 -2.31 -9.67
N ILE A 209 -13.62 -2.05 -10.69
CA ILE A 209 -14.03 -2.16 -12.11
C ILE A 209 -13.90 -3.60 -12.62
N SER A 210 -13.30 -4.51 -11.85
CA SER A 210 -13.10 -5.89 -12.27
C SER A 210 -14.42 -6.67 -12.24
N PRO A 211 -14.84 -7.30 -13.35
CA PRO A 211 -16.09 -8.06 -13.38
C PRO A 211 -16.05 -9.35 -12.54
N HIS A 212 -14.86 -9.80 -12.12
CA HIS A 212 -14.67 -11.04 -11.35
C HIS A 212 -14.55 -10.82 -9.85
N VAL A 213 -14.62 -9.57 -9.37
CA VAL A 213 -14.42 -9.25 -7.97
C VAL A 213 -15.60 -8.42 -7.49
N GLU A 214 -16.40 -8.98 -6.60
CA GLU A 214 -17.48 -8.23 -5.95
C GLU A 214 -16.92 -7.45 -4.76
N VAL A 215 -17.06 -6.13 -4.80
CA VAL A 215 -16.62 -5.26 -3.71
C VAL A 215 -17.81 -5.01 -2.77
N PRO A 216 -17.75 -5.45 -1.50
CA PRO A 216 -18.84 -5.20 -0.57
C PRO A 216 -19.03 -3.70 -0.33
N ASN A 217 -20.28 -3.24 -0.32
CA ASN A 217 -20.62 -1.83 -0.12
C ASN A 217 -19.94 -1.20 1.12
N PRO A 218 -19.89 -1.86 2.31
CA PRO A 218 -19.20 -1.28 3.47
C PRO A 218 -17.73 -0.99 3.21
N VAL A 219 -17.03 -1.86 2.48
CA VAL A 219 -15.60 -1.71 2.14
C VAL A 219 -15.40 -0.53 1.20
N PHE A 220 -16.24 -0.42 0.17
CA PHE A 220 -16.19 0.67 -0.79
C PHE A 220 -16.44 2.03 -0.12
N VAL A 221 -17.44 2.12 0.76
CA VAL A 221 -17.77 3.34 1.51
C VAL A 221 -16.62 3.74 2.42
N VAL A 222 -16.06 2.81 3.21
CA VAL A 222 -14.92 3.09 4.09
C VAL A 222 -13.71 3.58 3.29
N TRP A 223 -13.41 2.93 2.17
CA TRP A 223 -12.31 3.34 1.28
C TRP A 223 -12.51 4.76 0.74
N LEU A 224 -13.72 5.09 0.26
CA LEU A 224 -14.05 6.45 -0.20
C LEU A 224 -13.95 7.48 0.92
N CYS A 225 -14.44 7.15 2.12
CA CYS A 225 -14.36 8.04 3.28
C CYS A 225 -12.91 8.32 3.67
N LEU A 226 -12.04 7.31 3.67
CA LEU A 226 -10.61 7.48 3.98
C LEU A 226 -9.90 8.29 2.89
N LEU A 227 -10.18 8.02 1.62
CA LEU A 227 -9.65 8.81 0.50
C LEU A 227 -10.08 10.28 0.58
N GLY A 228 -11.37 10.52 0.82
CA GLY A 228 -11.94 11.86 0.99
C GLY A 228 -11.34 12.59 2.20
N THR A 229 -11.15 11.89 3.32
CA THR A 229 -10.48 12.43 4.51
C THR A 229 -9.05 12.85 4.18
N ALA A 230 -8.29 12.01 3.48
CA ALA A 230 -6.94 12.36 3.05
C ALA A 230 -6.93 13.60 2.14
N TRP A 231 -7.86 13.66 1.18
CA TRP A 231 -7.97 14.77 0.21
C TRP A 231 -8.31 16.09 0.90
N ILE A 232 -9.36 16.10 1.72
CA ILE A 232 -9.82 17.28 2.43
C ILE A 232 -8.74 17.78 3.39
N THR A 233 -8.06 16.85 4.08
CA THR A 233 -6.97 17.22 4.99
C THR A 233 -5.80 17.84 4.23
N ASP A 234 -5.38 17.29 3.08
CA ASP A 234 -4.28 17.87 2.30
C ASP A 234 -4.66 19.24 1.74
N TYR A 235 -5.91 19.43 1.31
CA TYR A 235 -6.43 20.72 0.85
C TYR A 235 -6.44 21.77 1.96
N ILE A 236 -6.97 21.44 3.14
CA ILE A 236 -7.01 22.36 4.29
C ILE A 236 -5.59 22.77 4.67
N LEU A 237 -4.68 21.81 4.82
CA LEU A 237 -3.28 22.10 5.17
C LEU A 237 -2.58 22.98 4.14
N GLN A 238 -2.87 22.80 2.84
CA GLN A 238 -2.32 23.67 1.79
C GLN A 238 -2.92 25.09 1.84
N SER A 239 -4.23 25.22 2.11
CA SER A 239 -4.90 26.51 2.19
C SER A 239 -4.43 27.36 3.38
N VAL A 240 -4.15 26.72 4.52
CA VAL A 240 -3.64 27.41 5.72
C VAL A 240 -2.24 27.96 5.46
N GLU A 241 -1.34 27.15 4.89
CA GLU A 241 0.01 27.59 4.52
C GLU A 241 -0.02 28.75 3.53
N TYR A 242 -0.87 28.67 2.50
CA TYR A 242 -1.04 29.77 1.54
C TYR A 242 -1.52 31.06 2.20
N ASN A 243 -2.42 30.97 3.19
CA ASN A 243 -2.92 32.14 3.91
C ASN A 243 -1.92 32.71 4.93
N GLU A 244 -0.98 31.91 5.44
CA GLU A 244 0.09 32.37 6.33
C GLU A 244 1.23 33.07 5.56
N GLU A 245 1.37 32.81 4.25
CA GLU A 245 2.36 33.44 3.37
C GLU A 245 1.93 34.81 2.80
N ILE A 246 0.69 35.25 3.03
CA ILE A 246 0.11 36.54 2.59
C ILE A 246 0.04 37.52 3.77
#